data_AF-A0A8B8UL38-F1
#
_entry.id   AF-A0A8B8UL38-F1
#
_cell.length_a   1.000
_cell.length_b   1.000
_cell.length_c   1.000
_cell.angle_alpha   90.00
_cell.angle_beta   90.00
_cell.angle_gamma   90.00
#
_symmetry.space_group_name_H-M   'P 1'
#
loop_
_entity.id
_entity.type
_entity.pdbx_description
1 polymer ?
#
loop_
_entity_poly.entity_id
_entity_poly.type
_entity_poly.pdbx_seq_one_letter_code
_entity_poly.pdbx_strand_id
1 'polypeptide(L)'
;MQSLPEDTFSSYWSYLLYELAHYKPTLILFLIVVSLLSLIVLYRNNEVCVGVSVVLILLCFCSSGVIIGEGFEKPITHEDFETNLSVEVIVRKPAGKEWGTVAYNMNQYLFNERLWNTPYYFYSGRECRDFFRTITKNVPKNTGPILKEYMSKAVQIEKEAQREYWRKQYPKADLL
;
A
#
# COMPACT_ATOMS: atom_id res chain seq x y z
N MET A 1 9.32 10.22 -17.06
CA MET A 1 9.33 8.76 -16.86
C MET A 1 8.33 8.46 -15.77
N GLN A 2 7.39 7.54 -15.98
CA GLN A 2 6.56 7.02 -14.88
C GLN A 2 7.50 6.16 -14.02
N SER A 3 7.68 6.51 -12.75
CA SER A 3 8.56 5.80 -11.83
C SER A 3 7.77 5.29 -10.64
N LEU A 4 7.96 4.02 -10.31
CA LEU A 4 7.43 3.43 -9.09
C LEU A 4 8.40 3.62 -7.92
N PRO A 5 7.96 3.39 -6.68
CA PRO A 5 8.85 3.39 -5.53
C PRO A 5 10.08 2.48 -5.72
N GLU A 6 9.90 1.29 -6.31
CA GLU A 6 10.99 0.36 -6.61
C GLU A 6 12.07 0.95 -7.55
N ASP A 7 11.70 1.89 -8.42
CA ASP A 7 12.63 2.58 -9.33
C ASP A 7 13.29 3.82 -8.69
N THR A 8 12.69 4.34 -7.62
CA THR A 8 13.04 5.64 -7.02
C THR A 8 13.88 5.47 -5.75
N PHE A 9 13.53 4.49 -4.91
CA PHE A 9 14.21 4.25 -3.64
C PHE A 9 15.32 3.22 -3.81
N SER A 10 16.45 3.43 -3.11
CA SER A 10 17.58 2.49 -3.11
C SER A 10 17.25 1.15 -2.45
N SER A 11 16.23 1.10 -1.60
CA SER A 11 15.76 -0.11 -0.93
C SER A 11 14.33 0.03 -0.43
N TYR A 12 13.66 -1.11 -0.21
CA TYR A 12 12.34 -1.17 0.41
C TYR A 12 12.31 -0.49 1.79
N TRP A 13 13.38 -0.60 2.58
CA TRP A 13 13.50 0.09 3.87
C TRP A 13 13.52 1.61 3.75
N SER A 14 14.17 2.13 2.71
CA SER A 14 14.21 3.57 2.45
C SER A 14 12.82 4.09 2.07
N TYR A 15 12.08 3.32 1.26
CA TYR A 15 10.67 3.55 0.97
C TYR A 15 9.80 3.52 2.24
N LEU A 16 9.95 2.50 3.08
CA LEU A 16 9.15 2.36 4.30
C LEU A 16 9.39 3.52 5.28
N LEU A 17 10.65 3.95 5.45
CA LEU A 17 10.98 5.12 6.25
C LEU A 17 10.35 6.40 5.69
N TYR A 18 10.34 6.56 4.36
CA TYR A 18 9.69 7.68 3.70
C TYR A 18 8.17 7.70 3.97
N GLU A 19 7.50 6.56 3.83
CA GLU A 19 6.06 6.43 4.13
C GLU A 19 5.77 6.72 5.61
N LEU A 20 6.57 6.16 6.52
CA LEU A 20 6.43 6.38 7.96
C LEU A 20 6.59 7.86 8.33
N ALA A 21 7.53 8.57 7.70
CA ALA A 21 7.76 9.99 7.94
C ALA A 21 6.57 10.87 7.46
N HIS A 22 5.87 10.45 6.41
CA HIS A 22 4.71 11.16 5.86
C HIS A 22 3.37 10.69 6.45
N TYR A 23 3.39 9.67 7.30
CA TYR A 23 2.22 9.20 8.03
C TYR A 23 1.89 10.16 9.18
N LYS A 24 0.76 10.88 9.09
CA LYS A 24 0.39 11.96 10.02
C LYS A 24 0.41 11.56 11.51
N PRO A 25 -0.05 10.37 11.92
CA PRO A 25 0.07 9.93 13.32
C PRO A 25 1.51 9.83 13.83
N THR A 26 2.49 9.54 12.97
CA THR A 26 3.91 9.45 13.34
C THR A 26 4.43 10.79 13.87
N LEU A 27 4.04 11.90 13.24
CA LEU A 27 4.46 13.23 13.67
C LEU A 27 3.89 13.59 15.04
N ILE A 28 2.61 13.26 15.29
CA ILE A 28 1.96 13.48 16.59
C ILE A 28 2.66 12.64 17.68
N LEU A 29 2.92 11.37 17.39
CA LEU A 29 3.63 10.47 18.30
C LEU A 29 5.04 10.99 18.63
N PHE A 30 5.78 11.44 17.63
CA PHE A 30 7.11 12.02 17.81
C PHE A 30 7.08 13.23 18.76
N LEU A 31 6.12 14.14 18.59
CA LEU A 31 5.94 15.29 19.47
C LEU A 31 5.61 14.87 20.93
N ILE A 32 4.77 13.85 21.11
CA ILE A 32 4.46 13.29 22.44
C ILE A 32 5.74 12.75 23.10
N VAL A 33 6.51 11.94 22.39
CA VAL A 33 7.76 11.34 22.93
C VAL A 33 8.77 12.43 23.31
N VAL A 34 8.96 13.45 22.47
CA VAL A 34 9.86 14.58 22.77
C VAL A 34 9.41 15.34 24.02
N SER A 35 8.10 15.55 24.19
CA SER A 35 7.55 16.21 25.38
C SER A 35 7.78 15.37 26.66
N LEU A 36 7.60 14.05 26.60
CA LEU A 36 7.82 13.14 27.73
C LEU A 36 9.30 13.07 28.11
N LEU A 37 10.22 13.04 27.14
CA LEU A 37 11.66 13.12 27.39
C LEU A 37 12.05 14.44 28.06
N SER A 38 11.44 15.54 27.64
CA SER A 38 11.66 16.86 28.25
C SER A 38 11.19 16.87 29.72
N LEU A 39 10.05 16.26 30.03
CA LEU A 39 9.56 16.11 31.41
C LEU A 39 10.51 15.28 32.28
N ILE A 40 11.07 14.18 31.74
CA ILE A 40 12.07 13.37 32.46
C ILE A 40 13.29 14.21 32.83
N VAL A 41 13.78 15.03 31.90
CA VAL A 41 14.95 15.89 32.14
C VAL A 41 14.64 16.99 33.15
N LEU A 42 13.49 17.67 33.03
CA LEU A 42 13.09 18.77 33.91
C LEU A 42 12.76 18.31 35.33
N TYR A 43 12.15 17.14 35.49
CA TYR A 43 11.69 16.61 36.78
C TYR A 43 12.54 15.44 37.27
N ARG A 44 13.82 15.37 36.88
CA ARG A 44 14.73 14.27 37.23
C ARG A 44 14.77 13.92 38.72
N ASN A 45 14.61 14.91 39.60
CA ASN A 45 14.66 14.70 41.05
C ASN A 45 13.34 14.16 41.64
N ASN A 46 12.28 14.06 40.84
CA ASN A 46 10.99 13.52 41.24
C ASN A 46 10.81 12.13 40.62
N GLU A 47 11.13 11.09 41.39
CA GLU A 47 11.08 9.70 40.92
C GLU A 47 9.70 9.27 40.41
N VAL A 48 8.62 9.79 41.00
CA VAL A 48 7.24 9.50 40.56
C VAL A 48 7.01 10.06 39.16
N CYS A 49 7.46 11.29 38.90
CA CYS A 49 7.29 11.94 37.59
C CYS A 49 8.11 11.23 36.49
N VAL A 50 9.35 10.84 36.82
CA VAL A 50 10.21 10.07 35.93
C VAL A 50 9.58 8.70 35.62
N GLY A 51 9.11 7.99 36.65
CA GLY A 51 8.46 6.68 36.50
C GLY A 51 7.23 6.74 35.61
N VAL A 52 6.33 7.69 35.84
CA VAL A 52 5.13 7.88 35.00
C VAL A 52 5.52 8.18 33.55
N SER A 53 6.51 9.06 33.32
CA SER A 53 6.95 9.42 31.98
C SER A 53 7.54 8.23 31.22
N VAL A 54 8.34 7.38 31.89
CA VAL A 54 8.88 6.15 31.31
C VAL A 54 7.76 5.17 30.92
N VAL A 55 6.77 4.97 31.80
CA VAL A 55 5.62 4.12 31.50
C VAL A 55 4.83 4.64 30.29
N LEU A 56 4.60 5.95 30.20
CA LEU A 56 3.92 6.56 29.06
C LEU A 56 4.70 6.39 27.75
N ILE A 57 6.03 6.49 27.78
CA ILE A 57 6.88 6.24 26.61
C ILE A 57 6.73 4.78 26.15
N LEU A 58 6.78 3.80 27.06
CA LEU A 58 6.59 2.39 26.72
C LEU A 58 5.21 2.13 26.08
N LEU A 59 4.15 2.73 26.63
CA LEU A 59 2.80 2.65 26.04
C LEU A 59 2.73 3.29 24.65
N CYS A 60 3.44 4.41 24.42
CA CYS A 60 3.56 5.04 23.11
C CYS A 60 4.23 4.11 22.09
N PHE A 61 5.32 3.42 22.48
CA PHE A 61 5.97 2.44 21.61
C PHE A 61 5.04 1.25 21.29
N CYS A 62 4.35 0.70 22.28
CA CYS A 62 3.41 -0.41 22.05
C CYS A 62 2.26 -0.01 21.11
N SER A 63 1.63 1.15 21.36
CA SER A 63 0.53 1.64 20.51
C SER A 63 1.00 1.98 19.09
N SER A 64 2.22 2.50 18.93
CA SER A 64 2.79 2.77 17.61
C SER A 64 2.95 1.50 16.76
N GLY A 65 3.36 0.38 17.36
CA GLY A 65 3.47 -0.90 16.65
C GLY A 65 2.12 -1.39 16.13
N VAL A 66 1.06 -1.21 16.91
CA VAL A 66 -0.32 -1.56 16.49
C VAL A 66 -0.80 -0.66 15.36
N ILE A 67 -0.57 0.66 15.45
CA ILE A 67 -1.01 1.61 14.42
C ILE A 67 -0.26 1.38 13.09
N ILE A 68 1.05 1.11 13.14
CA ILE A 68 1.84 0.78 11.95
C ILE A 68 1.36 -0.53 11.34
N GLY A 69 1.12 -1.56 12.16
CA GLY A 69 0.54 -2.82 11.70
C GLY A 69 -0.79 -2.62 10.99
N GLU A 70 -1.76 -1.97 11.64
CA GLU A 70 -3.08 -1.77 11.03
C GLU A 70 -3.07 -0.81 9.83
N GLY A 71 -2.26 0.23 9.84
CA GLY A 71 -2.21 1.27 8.80
C GLY A 71 -1.51 0.83 7.51
N PHE A 72 -0.52 -0.06 7.61
CA PHE A 72 0.16 -0.64 6.45
C PHE A 72 -0.48 -1.96 5.99
N GLU A 73 -1.14 -2.71 6.87
CA GLU A 73 -1.74 -4.00 6.50
C GLU A 73 -3.16 -3.90 5.96
N LYS A 74 -3.98 -2.91 6.36
CA LYS A 74 -5.35 -2.82 5.85
C LYS A 74 -5.34 -2.28 4.43
N PRO A 75 -5.67 -3.11 3.42
CA PRO A 75 -5.79 -2.61 2.07
C PRO A 75 -6.95 -1.61 2.00
N ILE A 76 -6.82 -0.62 1.11
CA ILE A 76 -7.91 0.29 0.79
C ILE A 76 -8.94 -0.49 -0.03
N THR A 77 -9.79 -1.30 0.61
CA THR A 77 -10.88 -2.06 -0.04
C THR A 77 -12.15 -1.24 0.00
N HIS A 78 -12.16 -0.16 -0.78
CA HIS A 78 -13.36 0.61 -1.12
C HIS A 78 -13.88 0.19 -2.49
N GLU A 79 -15.20 0.11 -2.65
CA GLU A 79 -15.86 -0.26 -3.92
C GLU A 79 -15.37 0.60 -5.09
N ASP A 80 -15.17 1.90 -4.88
CA ASP A 80 -14.65 2.83 -5.89
C ASP A 80 -13.19 2.51 -6.28
N PHE A 81 -12.36 2.14 -5.31
CA PHE A 81 -10.97 1.75 -5.58
C PHE A 81 -10.90 0.45 -6.38
N GLU A 82 -11.67 -0.56 -5.98
CA GLU A 82 -11.74 -1.84 -6.69
C GLU A 82 -12.32 -1.70 -8.09
N THR A 83 -13.29 -0.78 -8.27
CA THR A 83 -13.83 -0.40 -9.57
C THR A 83 -12.75 0.23 -10.44
N ASN A 84 -12.06 1.25 -9.93
CA ASN A 84 -11.02 1.96 -10.68
C ASN A 84 -9.85 1.04 -11.06
N LEU A 85 -9.42 0.18 -10.14
CA LEU A 85 -8.41 -0.84 -10.42
C LEU A 85 -8.86 -1.79 -11.53
N SER A 86 -10.10 -2.27 -11.47
CA SER A 86 -10.66 -3.16 -12.50
C SER A 86 -10.73 -2.48 -13.86
N VAL A 87 -11.16 -1.21 -13.92
CA VAL A 87 -11.21 -0.41 -15.15
C VAL A 87 -9.81 -0.21 -15.73
N GLU A 88 -8.82 0.16 -14.92
CA GLU A 88 -7.43 0.31 -15.38
C GLU A 88 -6.88 -1.01 -15.96
N VAL A 89 -7.15 -2.15 -15.33
CA VAL A 89 -6.76 -3.47 -15.86
C VAL A 89 -7.44 -3.76 -17.21
N ILE A 90 -8.73 -3.45 -17.34
CA ILE A 90 -9.49 -3.64 -18.59
C ILE A 90 -8.92 -2.79 -19.74
N VAL A 91 -8.62 -1.52 -19.45
CA VAL A 91 -8.15 -0.55 -20.45
C VAL A 91 -6.71 -0.82 -20.86
N ARG A 92 -5.82 -1.07 -19.88
CA ARG A 92 -4.38 -1.24 -20.12
C ARG A 92 -4.01 -2.64 -20.57
N LYS A 93 -4.82 -3.65 -20.24
CA LYS A 93 -4.54 -5.07 -20.53
C LYS A 93 -3.13 -5.49 -20.07
N PRO A 94 -2.76 -5.25 -18.80
CA PRO A 94 -1.37 -5.34 -18.36
C PRO A 94 -0.84 -6.78 -18.36
N ALA A 95 0.34 -6.98 -18.96
CA ALA A 95 1.11 -8.22 -18.83
C ALA A 95 2.56 -7.97 -18.37
N GLY A 96 3.14 -8.93 -17.65
CA GLY A 96 4.53 -8.86 -17.19
C GLY A 96 4.88 -7.54 -16.46
N LYS A 97 5.74 -6.72 -17.07
CA LYS A 97 6.22 -5.42 -16.56
C LYS A 97 5.21 -4.27 -16.71
N GLU A 98 4.20 -4.41 -17.57
CA GLU A 98 3.17 -3.36 -17.81
C GLU A 98 2.29 -3.11 -16.59
N TRP A 99 2.26 -4.05 -15.65
CA TRP A 99 1.68 -3.85 -14.33
C TRP A 99 2.26 -2.64 -13.58
N GLY A 100 3.48 -2.21 -13.93
CA GLY A 100 4.06 -1.01 -13.38
C GLY A 100 3.24 0.25 -13.70
N THR A 101 2.66 0.33 -14.91
CA THR A 101 1.83 1.47 -15.33
C THR A 101 0.50 1.50 -14.58
N VAL A 102 -0.13 0.34 -14.36
CA VAL A 102 -1.37 0.24 -13.57
C VAL A 102 -1.10 0.64 -12.12
N ALA A 103 -0.03 0.12 -11.51
CA ALA A 103 0.37 0.49 -10.16
C ALA A 103 0.61 2.00 -10.03
N TYR A 104 1.32 2.60 -11.00
CA TYR A 104 1.55 4.04 -11.03
C TYR A 104 0.23 4.82 -11.09
N ASN A 105 -0.66 4.49 -12.03
CA ASN A 105 -1.95 5.15 -12.18
C ASN A 105 -2.78 5.07 -10.89
N MET A 106 -2.82 3.89 -10.25
CA MET A 106 -3.54 3.70 -8.99
C MET A 106 -2.93 4.48 -7.83
N ASN A 107 -1.60 4.55 -7.74
CA ASN A 107 -0.94 5.36 -6.73
C ASN A 107 -1.28 6.86 -6.88
N GLN A 108 -1.29 7.36 -8.12
CA GLN A 108 -1.68 8.76 -8.39
C GLN A 108 -3.14 9.01 -8.01
N TYR A 109 -4.04 8.09 -8.36
CA TYR A 109 -5.45 8.16 -7.96
C TYR A 109 -5.59 8.27 -6.44
N LEU A 110 -4.97 7.37 -5.68
CA LEU A 110 -5.05 7.35 -4.22
C LEU A 110 -4.51 8.63 -3.59
N PHE A 111 -3.41 9.16 -4.12
CA PHE A 111 -2.82 10.41 -3.64
C PHE A 111 -3.72 11.62 -3.91
N ASN A 112 -4.24 11.72 -5.14
CA ASN A 112 -5.09 12.83 -5.56
C ASN A 112 -6.42 12.87 -4.79
N GLU A 113 -7.02 11.71 -4.55
CA GLU A 113 -8.25 11.58 -3.75
C GLU A 113 -7.99 11.66 -2.23
N ARG A 114 -6.73 11.88 -1.81
CA ARG A 114 -6.32 11.95 -0.39
C ARG A 114 -6.65 10.68 0.40
N LEU A 115 -6.76 9.55 -0.30
CA LEU A 115 -6.95 8.21 0.27
C LEU A 115 -5.62 7.62 0.77
N TRP A 116 -4.49 8.11 0.23
CA TRP A 116 -3.15 7.80 0.72
C TRP A 116 -2.33 9.08 0.90
N ASN A 117 -1.37 9.08 1.85
CA ASN A 117 -0.60 10.28 2.20
C ASN A 117 0.49 10.63 1.18
N THR A 118 0.89 9.68 0.34
CA THR A 118 1.98 9.81 -0.63
C THR A 118 1.54 9.26 -2.00
N PRO A 119 2.32 9.46 -3.07
CA PRO A 119 2.07 8.81 -4.36
C PRO A 119 2.69 7.41 -4.46
N TYR A 120 2.88 6.69 -3.35
CA TYR A 120 3.71 5.47 -3.30
C TYR A 120 3.03 4.25 -2.65
N TYR A 121 1.71 4.15 -2.72
CA TYR A 121 0.96 3.04 -2.10
C TYR A 121 1.46 1.64 -2.52
N PHE A 122 1.45 1.34 -3.82
CA PHE A 122 2.09 0.13 -4.35
C PHE A 122 3.58 0.40 -4.55
N TYR A 123 4.44 -0.41 -3.93
CA TYR A 123 5.89 -0.29 -4.11
C TYR A 123 6.31 -0.77 -5.51
N SER A 124 5.64 -1.80 -6.03
CA SER A 124 5.92 -2.38 -7.34
C SER A 124 4.67 -2.75 -8.14
N GLY A 125 4.83 -2.89 -9.46
CA GLY A 125 3.78 -3.46 -10.32
C GLY A 125 3.44 -4.91 -9.94
N ARG A 126 4.40 -5.66 -9.37
CA ARG A 126 4.15 -7.02 -8.87
C ARG A 126 3.16 -7.01 -7.72
N GLU A 127 3.37 -6.14 -6.73
CA GLU A 127 2.46 -6.00 -5.59
C GLU A 127 1.05 -5.61 -6.03
N CYS A 128 0.92 -4.66 -6.95
CA CYS A 128 -0.39 -4.29 -7.50
C CYS A 128 -1.11 -5.48 -8.15
N ARG A 129 -0.40 -6.32 -8.90
CA ARG A 129 -0.96 -7.54 -9.50
C ARG A 129 -1.39 -8.55 -8.45
N ASP A 130 -0.55 -8.79 -7.45
CA ASP A 130 -0.82 -9.77 -6.40
C ASP A 130 -2.00 -9.32 -5.54
N PHE A 131 -2.11 -8.02 -5.28
CA PHE A 131 -3.27 -7.39 -4.68
C PHE A 131 -4.54 -7.61 -5.52
N PHE A 132 -4.52 -7.28 -6.82
CA PHE A 132 -5.64 -7.50 -7.73
C PHE A 132 -6.12 -8.96 -7.74
N ARG A 133 -5.18 -9.92 -7.74
CA ARG A 133 -5.49 -11.35 -7.68
C ARG A 133 -6.11 -11.77 -6.35
N THR A 134 -5.74 -11.11 -5.26
CA THR A 134 -6.27 -11.41 -3.93
C THR A 134 -7.73 -10.97 -3.82
N ILE A 135 -8.05 -9.75 -4.25
CA ILE A 135 -9.42 -9.23 -4.21
C ILE A 135 -10.35 -9.99 -5.17
N THR A 136 -9.86 -10.35 -6.36
CA THR A 136 -10.69 -11.05 -7.38
C THR A 136 -10.91 -12.53 -7.05
N LYS A 137 -10.05 -13.14 -6.23
CA LYS A 137 -10.28 -14.49 -5.69
C LYS A 137 -11.26 -14.48 -4.52
N ASN A 138 -11.24 -13.42 -3.71
CA ASN A 138 -11.99 -13.32 -2.47
C ASN A 138 -13.13 -12.31 -2.56
N VAL A 139 -13.84 -12.27 -3.70
CA VAL A 139 -14.93 -11.32 -3.93
C VAL A 139 -16.02 -11.48 -2.85
N PRO A 140 -16.31 -10.43 -2.04
CA PRO A 140 -17.33 -10.49 -1.01
C PRO A 140 -18.71 -10.84 -1.58
N LYS A 141 -19.52 -11.60 -0.83
CA LYS A 141 -20.87 -11.99 -1.28
C LYS A 141 -21.82 -10.82 -1.49
N ASN A 142 -21.59 -9.71 -0.78
CA ASN A 142 -22.36 -8.47 -0.85
C ASN A 142 -21.85 -7.48 -1.90
N THR A 143 -20.86 -7.86 -2.73
CA THR A 143 -20.37 -7.00 -3.82
C THR A 143 -21.50 -6.67 -4.79
N GLY A 144 -21.64 -5.39 -5.14
CA GLY A 144 -22.62 -4.92 -6.10
C GLY A 144 -22.48 -5.62 -7.47
N PRO A 145 -23.59 -5.81 -8.22
CA PRO A 145 -23.56 -6.51 -9.50
C PRO A 145 -22.64 -5.84 -10.53
N ILE A 146 -22.55 -4.51 -10.49
CA ILE A 146 -21.70 -3.71 -11.39
C ILE A 146 -20.22 -3.98 -11.14
N LEU A 147 -19.75 -3.85 -9.88
CA LEU A 147 -18.36 -4.12 -9.55
C LEU A 147 -17.98 -5.58 -9.86
N LYS A 148 -18.88 -6.52 -9.57
CA LYS A 148 -18.68 -7.94 -9.88
C LYS A 148 -18.48 -8.17 -11.39
N GLU A 149 -19.22 -7.47 -12.24
CA GLU A 149 -19.04 -7.52 -13.69
C GLU A 149 -17.67 -6.97 -14.13
N TYR A 150 -17.28 -5.80 -13.62
CA TYR A 150 -15.96 -5.22 -13.89
C TYR A 150 -14.82 -6.13 -13.47
N MET A 151 -14.88 -6.69 -12.25
CA MET A 151 -13.88 -7.65 -11.76
C MET A 151 -13.78 -8.88 -12.64
N SER A 152 -14.91 -9.48 -13.03
CA SER A 152 -14.94 -10.65 -13.91
C SER A 152 -14.28 -10.37 -15.26
N LYS A 153 -14.62 -9.22 -15.87
CA LYS A 153 -14.05 -8.78 -17.15
C LYS A 153 -12.56 -8.48 -17.04
N ALA A 154 -12.14 -7.80 -15.96
CA ALA A 154 -10.74 -7.50 -15.68
C ALA A 154 -9.90 -8.78 -15.54
N VAL A 155 -10.42 -9.80 -14.84
CA VAL A 155 -9.76 -11.10 -14.70
C VAL A 155 -9.61 -11.81 -16.05
N GLN A 156 -10.64 -11.79 -16.89
CA GLN A 156 -10.56 -12.39 -18.22
C GLN A 156 -9.49 -11.72 -19.09
N ILE A 157 -9.48 -10.38 -19.11
CA ILE A 157 -8.50 -9.59 -19.86
C ILE A 157 -7.08 -9.81 -19.33
N GLU A 158 -6.87 -9.83 -18.02
CA GLU A 158 -5.57 -10.13 -17.42
C GLU A 158 -5.04 -11.49 -17.86
N LYS A 159 -5.89 -12.53 -17.80
CA LYS A 159 -5.51 -13.88 -18.24
C LYS A 159 -5.18 -13.95 -19.72
N GLU A 160 -5.92 -13.23 -20.56
CA GLU A 160 -5.66 -13.17 -22.00
C GLU A 160 -4.34 -12.45 -22.30
N ALA A 161 -4.14 -11.26 -21.71
CA ALA A 161 -2.92 -10.48 -21.87
C ALA A 161 -1.68 -11.27 -21.41
N GLN A 162 -1.77 -11.96 -20.26
CA GLN A 162 -0.69 -12.82 -19.78
C GLN A 162 -0.41 -13.97 -20.75
N ARG A 163 -1.44 -14.66 -21.27
CA ARG A 163 -1.25 -15.74 -22.25
C ARG A 163 -0.58 -15.23 -23.52
N GLU A 164 -1.01 -14.08 -24.04
CA GLU A 164 -0.40 -13.48 -25.22
C GLU A 164 1.07 -13.09 -24.96
N TYR A 165 1.35 -12.50 -23.79
CA TYR A 165 2.70 -12.17 -23.36
C TYR A 165 3.62 -13.40 -23.34
N TRP A 166 3.19 -14.49 -22.69
CA TRP A 166 4.00 -15.72 -22.65
C TRP A 166 4.17 -16.36 -24.03
N ARG A 167 3.14 -16.34 -24.89
CA ARG A 167 3.24 -16.83 -26.26
C ARG A 167 4.29 -16.06 -27.07
N LYS A 168 4.30 -14.72 -26.95
CA LYS A 168 5.30 -13.86 -27.61
C LYS A 168 6.71 -14.13 -27.08
N GLN A 169 6.84 -14.33 -25.78
CA GLN A 169 8.14 -14.53 -25.13
C GLN A 169 8.71 -15.94 -25.37
N TYR A 170 7.85 -16.95 -25.50
CA TYR A 170 8.22 -18.36 -25.69
C TYR A 170 7.44 -19.00 -26.84
N PRO A 171 7.65 -18.58 -28.10
CA PRO A 171 6.87 -19.03 -29.25
C PRO A 171 7.02 -20.53 -29.56
N LYS A 172 8.06 -21.17 -29.02
CA LYS A 172 8.34 -22.60 -29.21
C LYS A 172 7.65 -23.51 -28.18
N ALA A 173 7.04 -22.95 -27.13
CA ALA A 173 6.36 -23.74 -26.10
C ALA A 173 5.06 -24.38 -26.60
N ASP A 174 4.43 -23.78 -27.63
CA ASP A 174 3.21 -24.31 -28.27
C ASP A 174 3.49 -25.47 -29.25
N LEU A 175 4.77 -25.88 -29.42
CA LEU A 175 5.22 -26.95 -30.33
C LEU A 175 5.60 -28.26 -29.61
N LEU A 176 5.43 -28.31 -28.27
CA LEU A 176 5.66 -29.48 -27.41
C LEU A 176 4.32 -30.04 -26.92
#